data_AF-A0A3L6LXZ0-F1
#
_entry.id   AF-A0A3L6LXZ0-F1
#
_cell.length_a   1.000
_cell.length_b   1.000
_cell.length_c   1.000
_cell.angle_alpha   90.00
_cell.angle_beta   90.00
_cell.angle_gamma   90.00
#
_symmetry.space_group_name_H-M   'P 1'
#
loop_
_entity.id
_entity.type
_entity.pdbx_description
1 polymer ?
#
loop_
_entity_poly.entity_id
_entity_poly.type
_entity_poly.pdbx_seq_one_letter_code
_entity_poly.pdbx_strand_id
1 'polypeptide(L)'
;MDSAHLLKLLTTTMPYGKYKGRLIADLPGHYLNWFAREGFPKGELGKLLALMQEIDHNGLSALLRPLRPEAAALLARQKVL
;
A
#
# COMPACT_ATOMS: atom_id res chain seq x y z
N MET A 1 4.14 -14.54 6.25
CA MET A 1 3.65 -13.17 5.99
C MET A 1 2.51 -12.90 6.96
N ASP A 2 2.56 -11.78 7.69
CA ASP A 2 1.47 -11.38 8.59
C ASP A 2 0.35 -10.72 7.78
N SER A 3 -0.86 -11.27 7.85
CA SER A 3 -2.08 -10.76 7.21
C SER A 3 -2.33 -9.27 7.48
N ALA A 4 -1.86 -8.74 8.62
CA ALA A 4 -2.01 -7.34 8.97
C ALA A 4 -1.36 -6.38 7.95
N HIS A 5 -0.32 -6.81 7.22
CA HIS A 5 0.33 -5.94 6.24
C HIS A 5 -0.53 -5.73 4.98
N LEU A 6 -1.35 -6.71 4.57
CA LEU A 6 -2.23 -6.56 3.40
C LEU A 6 -3.30 -5.51 3.63
N LEU A 7 -3.90 -5.50 4.83
CA LEU A 7 -4.84 -4.45 5.22
C LEU A 7 -4.16 -3.07 5.27
N LYS A 8 -2.92 -3.00 5.76
CA LYS A 8 -2.14 -1.74 5.77
C LYS A 8 -1.88 -1.18 4.38
N LEU A 9 -1.70 -2.01 3.35
CA LEU A 9 -1.59 -1.49 1.97
C LEU A 9 -2.85 -0.73 1.55
N LEU A 10 -4.01 -1.18 2.04
CA LEU A 10 -5.34 -0.65 1.71
C LEU A 10 -5.81 0.48 2.63
N THR A 11 -5.14 0.73 3.75
CA THR A 11 -5.51 1.80 4.69
C THR A 11 -4.45 2.89 4.83
N THR A 12 -3.19 2.59 4.53
CA THR A 12 -2.10 3.57 4.62
C THR A 12 -2.03 4.39 3.35
N THR A 13 -2.04 5.72 3.50
CA THR A 13 -1.80 6.66 2.41
C THR A 13 -0.33 7.04 2.32
N MET A 14 0.13 7.35 1.11
CA MET A 14 1.45 7.88 0.87
C MET A 14 1.59 9.26 1.55
N PRO A 15 2.57 9.47 2.45
CA PRO A 15 2.64 10.70 3.24
C PRO A 15 3.25 11.90 2.50
N TYR A 16 3.95 11.66 1.38
CA TYR A 16 4.67 12.69 0.64
C TYR A 16 4.82 12.35 -0.85
N GLY A 17 5.45 13.27 -1.60
CA GLY A 17 5.77 13.09 -3.02
C GLY A 17 4.57 13.25 -3.94
N LYS A 18 4.75 12.85 -5.21
CA LYS A 18 3.77 13.03 -6.29
C LYS A 18 2.41 12.39 -6.00
N TYR A 19 2.38 11.29 -5.25
CA TYR A 19 1.16 10.54 -4.93
C TYR A 19 0.71 10.72 -3.48
N LYS A 20 1.09 11.81 -2.81
CA LYS A 20 0.65 12.12 -1.45
C LYS A 20 -0.88 11.98 -1.31
N GLY A 21 -1.33 11.31 -0.25
CA GLY A 21 -2.74 11.06 0.05
C GLY A 21 -3.37 9.88 -0.70
N ARG A 22 -2.66 9.24 -1.64
CA ARG A 22 -3.11 8.02 -2.31
C ARG A 22 -2.79 6.79 -1.46
N LEU A 23 -3.68 5.80 -1.43
CA LEU A 23 -3.41 4.52 -0.76
C LEU A 23 -2.21 3.81 -1.38
N ILE A 24 -1.41 3.12 -0.57
CA ILE A 24 -0.24 2.36 -1.05
C ILE A 24 -0.67 1.34 -2.10
N ALA A 25 -1.78 0.64 -1.88
CA ALA A 25 -2.34 -0.35 -2.80
C ALA A 25 -2.77 0.22 -4.17
N ASP A 26 -2.90 1.55 -4.30
CA ASP A 26 -3.34 2.23 -5.52
C ASP A 26 -2.19 3.01 -6.18
N LEU A 27 -0.96 2.88 -5.67
CA LEU A 27 0.24 3.46 -6.27
C LEU A 27 0.52 2.80 -7.63
N PRO A 28 0.89 3.58 -8.65
CA PRO A 28 1.14 3.01 -9.97
C PRO A 28 2.49 2.29 -10.04
N GLY A 29 2.56 1.20 -10.80
CA GLY A 29 3.73 0.33 -10.89
C GLY A 29 5.04 1.05 -11.25
N HIS A 30 5.01 2.05 -12.14
CA HIS A 30 6.22 2.82 -12.46
C HIS A 30 6.80 3.58 -11.27
N TYR A 31 5.96 3.97 -10.31
CA TYR A 31 6.40 4.64 -9.09
C TYR A 31 7.01 3.66 -8.09
N LEU A 32 6.44 2.46 -7.98
CA LEU A 32 6.99 1.36 -7.17
C LEU A 32 8.32 0.88 -7.74
N ASN A 33 8.43 0.75 -9.06
CA ASN A 33 9.67 0.38 -9.75
C ASN A 33 10.77 1.44 -9.58
N TRP A 34 10.41 2.72 -9.50
CA TRP A 34 11.38 3.76 -9.16
C TRP A 34 11.95 3.55 -7.76
N PHE A 35 11.12 3.28 -6.75
CA PHE A 35 11.59 2.94 -5.40
C PHE A 35 12.42 1.65 -5.36
N ALA A 36 12.09 0.63 -6.15
CA ALA A 36 12.90 -0.59 -6.23
C ALA A 36 14.32 -0.35 -6.74
N ARG A 37 14.52 0.73 -7.52
CA ARG A 37 15.84 1.14 -8.04
C ARG A 37 16.59 2.06 -7.10
N GLU A 38 15.91 3.07 -6.55
CA GLU A 38 16.53 4.08 -5.66
C GLU A 38 16.70 3.57 -4.22
N GLY A 39 15.89 2.57 -3.83
CA GLY A 39 15.80 2.06 -2.47
C GLY A 39 14.53 2.50 -1.74
N PHE A 40 14.01 1.62 -0.89
CA PHE A 40 12.84 1.90 -0.07
C PHE A 40 13.23 2.67 1.20
N PRO A 41 12.38 3.61 1.67
CA PRO A 41 12.63 4.32 2.93
C PRO A 41 12.69 3.35 4.12
N LYS A 42 13.40 3.71 5.18
CA LYS A 42 13.43 2.86 6.39
C LYS A 42 12.07 2.85 7.09
N GLY A 43 11.85 1.80 7.88
CA GLY A 43 10.66 1.66 8.72
C GLY A 43 9.47 1.04 7.98
N GLU A 44 8.27 1.26 8.51
CA GLU A 44 7.06 0.60 8.05
C GLU A 44 6.67 0.99 6.62
N LEU A 45 6.79 2.27 6.26
CA LEU A 45 6.44 2.75 4.92
C LEU A 45 7.23 1.99 3.84
N GLY A 46 8.54 1.82 4.01
CA GLY A 46 9.34 1.10 3.02
C GLY A 46 9.01 -0.38 2.93
N LYS A 47 8.67 -1.01 4.06
CA LYS A 47 8.19 -2.41 4.07
C LYS A 47 6.89 -2.54 3.27
N LEU A 48 5.96 -1.59 3.41
CA LEU A 48 4.71 -1.58 2.66
C LEU A 48 4.93 -1.28 1.16
N LEU A 49 5.84 -0.36 0.82
CA LEU A 49 6.19 -0.07 -0.58
C LEU A 49 6.88 -1.25 -1.25
N ALA A 50 7.80 -1.92 -0.56
CA ALA A 50 8.46 -3.14 -1.06
C ALA A 50 7.44 -4.26 -1.28
N LEU A 51 6.57 -4.51 -0.29
CA LEU A 51 5.50 -5.49 -0.42
C LEU A 51 4.55 -5.19 -1.58
N MET A 52 4.17 -3.92 -1.76
CA MET A 52 3.31 -3.53 -2.88
C MET A 52 4.01 -3.70 -4.21
N GLN A 53 5.32 -3.40 -4.29
CA GLN A 53 6.10 -3.69 -5.50
C GLN A 53 6.07 -5.19 -5.80
N GLU A 54 6.32 -6.05 -4.81
CA GLU A 54 6.35 -7.49 -5.03
C GLU A 54 5.00 -8.00 -5.55
N ILE A 55 3.91 -7.50 -4.98
CA ILE A 55 2.55 -7.81 -5.44
C ILE A 55 2.32 -7.36 -6.87
N ASP A 56 2.70 -6.13 -7.21
CA ASP A 56 2.53 -5.56 -8.56
C ASP A 56 3.38 -6.31 -9.60
N HIS A 57 4.65 -6.56 -9.29
CA HIS A 57 5.60 -7.25 -10.18
C HIS A 57 5.16 -8.68 -10.52
N ASN A 58 4.51 -9.36 -9.56
CA ASN A 58 3.97 -10.71 -9.76
C ASN A 58 2.54 -10.71 -10.35
N GLY A 59 1.95 -9.55 -10.66
CA GLY A 59 0.59 -9.45 -11.18
C GLY A 59 -0.51 -9.83 -10.17
N LEU A 60 -0.22 -9.78 -8.87
CA LEU A 60 -1.08 -10.26 -7.79
C LEU A 60 -2.00 -9.18 -7.21
N SER A 61 -2.00 -7.96 -7.76
CA SER A 61 -2.81 -6.83 -7.27
C SER A 61 -4.32 -7.13 -7.18
N ALA A 62 -4.83 -8.07 -7.99
CA ALA A 62 -6.22 -8.52 -7.94
C ALA A 62 -6.59 -9.19 -6.60
N LEU A 63 -5.63 -9.80 -5.90
CA LEU A 63 -5.83 -10.44 -4.59
C LEU A 63 -6.20 -9.44 -3.49
N LEU A 64 -5.91 -8.15 -3.68
CA LEU A 64 -6.26 -7.10 -2.73
C LEU A 64 -7.74 -6.67 -2.84
N ARG A 65 -8.40 -6.92 -3.98
CA ARG A 65 -9.80 -6.52 -4.21
C ARG A 65 -10.77 -7.05 -3.15
N PRO A 66 -10.79 -8.35 -2.79
CA PRO A 66 -11.72 -8.87 -1.79
C PRO A 66 -11.53 -8.26 -0.38
N LEU A 67 -10.37 -7.66 -0.10
CA LEU A 67 -10.07 -7.05 1.20
C LEU A 67 -10.50 -5.58 1.29
N ARG A 68 -10.87 -4.94 0.16
CA ARG A 68 -11.27 -3.53 0.12
C ARG A 68 -12.48 -3.18 0.99
N PRO A 69 -13.54 -4.03 1.10
CA PRO A 69 -14.66 -3.74 1.98
C PRO A 69 -14.25 -3.65 3.46
N GLU A 70 -13.39 -4.55 3.91
CA GLU A 70 -12.88 -4.55 5.29
C GLU A 70 -12.01 -3.31 5.56
N ALA A 71 -11.10 -2.98 4.64
CA ALA A 71 -10.29 -1.77 4.73
C ALA A 71 -11.15 -0.50 4.77
N ALA A 72 -12.21 -0.42 3.96
CA ALA A 72 -13.14 0.70 3.97
C ALA A 72 -13.85 0.85 5.32
N ALA A 73 -14.28 -0.26 5.93
CA ALA A 73 -14.89 -0.25 7.26
C ALA A 73 -13.91 0.25 8.34
N LEU A 74 -12.64 -0.16 8.28
CA LEU A 74 -11.59 0.33 9.20
C LEU A 74 -11.36 1.83 9.05
N LEU A 75 -11.26 2.34 7.81
CA LEU A 75 -11.10 3.77 7.55
C LEU A 75 -12.31 4.58 8.03
N ALA A 76 -13.53 4.06 7.88
CA ALA A 76 -14.74 4.71 8.38
C ALA A 76 -14.73 4.81 9.90
N ARG A 77 -14.33 3.75 10.62
CA ARG A 77 -14.22 3.75 12.09
C ARG A 77 -13.21 4.79 12.60
N GLN A 78 -12.10 4.98 11.89
CA GLN A 78 -11.08 5.97 12.26
C GLN A 78 -11.52 7.43 12.07
N LYS A 79 -12.54 7.70 11.25
CA LYS A 79 -13.05 9.06 10.99
C LYS A 79 -14.16 9.50 11.96
N VAL A 80 -14.66 8.59 12.79
CA VAL A 80 -15.76 8.84 13.75
C VAL A 80 -15.22 9.16 15.16
N LEU A 81 -13.90 9.06 15.34
CA LEU A 81 -13.14 9.48 16.52
C LEU A 81 -12.40 10.79 16.22
#